data_AF-A0A3S2AKQ3-F1
#
_entry.id   AF-A0A3S2AKQ3-F1
#
_cell.length_a   1.000
_cell.length_b   1.000
_cell.length_c   1.000
_cell.angle_alpha   90.00
_cell.angle_beta   90.00
_cell.angle_gamma   90.00
#
_symmetry.space_group_name_H-M   'P 1'
#
loop_
_entity.id
_entity.type
_entity.pdbx_description
1 polymer ?
#
loop_
_entity_poly.entity_id
_entity_poly.type
_entity_poly.pdbx_seq_one_letter_code
_entity_poly.pdbx_strand_id
1 'polypeptide(L)' 'MSELILPTPMRIKPHGSDTIRDVATLRDASEILIDWPQAKRGPFYQA' A
#
# COMPACT_ATOMS: atom_id res chain seq x y z
N MET A 1 -16.52 -3.43 -6.97
CA MET A 1 -15.70 -3.60 -5.76
C MET A 1 -16.04 -2.46 -4.82
N SER A 2 -16.55 -2.74 -3.62
CA SER A 2 -16.92 -1.71 -2.64
C SER A 2 -15.69 -0.92 -2.20
N GLU A 3 -15.80 0.41 -2.17
CA GLU A 3 -14.79 1.30 -1.60
C GLU A 3 -14.71 1.08 -0.09
N LEU A 4 -13.88 0.11 0.32
CA LEU A 4 -13.58 -0.13 1.72
C LEU A 4 -12.70 1.02 2.22
N ILE A 5 -13.31 1.95 2.96
CA ILE A 5 -12.63 3.06 3.61
C ILE A 5 -11.95 2.53 4.87
N LEU A 6 -10.69 2.89 5.07
CA LEU A 6 -9.94 2.55 6.26
C LEU A 6 -10.46 3.38 7.46
N PRO A 7 -10.62 2.77 8.66
CA PRO A 7 -11.08 3.50 9.85
C PRO A 7 -10.16 4.66 10.24
N THR A 8 -8.89 4.57 9.86
CA THR A 8 -7.88 5.61 10.09
C THR A 8 -7.00 5.71 8.84
N PRO A 9 -6.94 6.88 8.18
CA PRO A 9 -6.04 7.08 7.06
C PRO A 9 -4.58 6.91 7.48
N MET A 10 -3.79 6.27 6.63
CA MET A 10 -2.37 6.03 6.87
C MET A 10 -1.50 6.82 5.90
N ARG A 11 -0.32 7.25 6.33
CA ARG A 11 0.67 7.90 5.46
C ARG A 11 1.81 6.93 5.21
N ILE A 12 1.99 6.52 3.97
CA ILE A 12 3.01 5.53 3.59
C ILE A 12 4.02 6.20 2.66
N LYS A 13 5.31 6.00 2.92
CA LYS A 13 6.39 6.30 1.96
C LYS A 13 6.77 4.98 1.27
N PRO A 14 6.34 4.73 0.02
CA PRO A 14 6.68 3.48 -0.68
C PRO A 14 8.19 3.34 -0.86
N HIS A 15 8.66 2.09 -0.89
CA HIS A 15 10.09 1.83 -1.08
C HIS A 15 10.59 2.38 -2.43
N GLY A 16 11.64 3.19 -2.42
CA GLY A 16 12.20 3.80 -3.63
C GLY A 16 11.45 5.03 -4.14
N SER A 17 10.40 5.47 -3.43
CA SER A 17 9.70 6.73 -3.71
C SER A 17 10.10 7.78 -2.69
N ASP A 18 10.30 9.03 -3.14
CA ASP A 18 10.49 10.19 -2.26
C ASP A 18 9.19 10.88 -1.86
N THR A 19 8.05 10.38 -2.33
CA THR A 19 6.74 10.94 -2.02
C THR A 19 6.03 10.13 -0.92
N ILE A 20 5.39 10.84 0.00
CA ILE A 20 4.46 10.26 0.97
C ILE A 20 3.10 10.20 0.31
N ARG A 21 2.44 9.04 0.38
CA ARG A 21 1.08 8.82 -0.12
C ARG A 21 0.12 8.65 1.06
N ASP A 22 -1.02 9.33 0.99
CA ASP A 22 -2.11 9.18 1.94
C ASP A 22 -3.02 8.03 1.47
N VAL A 23 -3.34 7.12 2.39
CA VAL A 23 -4.06 5.87 2.15
C VAL A 23 -5.34 5.91 2.97
N ALA A 24 -6.46 6.17 2.31
CA ALA A 24 -7.77 6.24 2.96
C ALA A 24 -8.66 5.06 2.59
N THR A 25 -8.34 4.35 1.51
CA THR A 25 -9.13 3.22 1.01
C THR A 25 -8.28 1.96 0.79
N LEU A 26 -8.95 0.81 0.75
CA LEU A 26 -8.36 -0.47 0.38
C LEU A 26 -7.74 -0.42 -1.03
N ARG A 27 -8.32 0.38 -1.93
CA ARG A 27 -7.80 0.57 -3.27
C ARG A 27 -6.44 1.28 -3.23
N ASP A 28 -6.34 2.38 -2.49
CA ASP A 28 -5.08 3.12 -2.31
C ASP A 28 -3.98 2.21 -1.74
N ALA A 29 -4.34 1.37 -0.76
CA ALA A 29 -3.42 0.41 -0.17
C ALA A 29 -2.96 -0.65 -1.18
N SER A 30 -3.87 -1.12 -2.02
CA SER A 30 -3.58 -2.13 -3.05
C SER A 30 -2.64 -1.57 -4.13
N GLU A 31 -2.85 -0.32 -4.54
CA GLU A 31 -2.00 0.35 -5.53
C GLU A 31 -0.55 0.52 -5.02
N ILE A 32 -0.36 0.80 -3.73
CA ILE A 32 0.97 0.86 -3.11
C ILE A 32 1.66 -0.50 -3.09
N LEU A 33 0.91 -1.58 -2.86
CA LEU A 33 1.47 -2.93 -2.85
C LEU A 33 1.96 -3.36 -4.24
N ILE A 34 1.34 -2.88 -5.33
CA ILE A 34 1.82 -3.12 -6.70
C ILE A 34 3.23 -2.55 -6.87
N ASP A 35 3.46 -1.31 -6.43
CA ASP A 35 4.76 -0.63 -6.53
C ASP A 35 5.83 -1.23 -5.59
N TRP A 36 5.43 -2.04 -4.60
CA TRP A 36 6.38 -2.61 -3.65
C TRP A 36 7.20 -3.75 -4.27
N PRO A 37 8.55 -3.71 -4.22
CA PRO A 37 9.40 -4.75 -4.80
C PRO A 37 9.11 -6.12 -4.18
N GLN A 38 8.87 -7.15 -5.01
CA GLN A 38 8.58 -8.51 -4.56
C GLN A 38 9.57 -9.02 -3.51
N ALA A 39 10.88 -8.82 -3.74
CA ALA A 39 11.96 -9.22 -2.81
C ALA A 39 11.88 -8.57 -1.42
N LYS A 40 11.16 -7.45 -1.28
CA LYS A 40 10.96 -6.73 -0.02
C LYS A 40 9.57 -6.92 0.57
N ARG A 41 8.70 -7.70 -0.07
CA ARG A 41 7.40 -8.05 0.50
C ARG A 41 7.62 -9.12 1.58
N GLY A 42 6.84 -9.09 2.64
CA GLY A 42 6.91 -10.11 3.70
C GLY A 42 6.46 -11.49 3.22
N PRO A 43 6.67 -12.56 4.01
CA PRO A 43 6.40 -13.95 3.61
C PRO A 43 4.98 -14.18 3.06
N PHE A 44 3.99 -13.45 3.59
CA PHE A 44 2.59 -13.50 3.15
C PHE A 44 2.37 -13.13 1.68
N TYR A 45 3.25 -12.29 1.11
CA TYR A 45 3.15 -11.74 -0.24
C TYR A 45 4.21 -12.28 -1.21
N GLN A 46 5.05 -13.22 -0.76
CA GLN A 46 6.09 -13.88 -1.54
C GLN A 46 5.64 -15.24 -2.12
N ALA A 47 4.46 -15.72 -1.73
CA ALA A 47 3.88 -16.99 -2.21
C ALA A 47 3.35 -16.89 -3.64
#